data_AF-X1R0Q5-F1
#
_entry.id   AF-X1R0Q5-F1
#
_cell.length_a   1.000
_cell.length_b   1.000
_cell.length_c   1.000
_cell.angle_alpha   90.00
_cell.angle_beta   90.00
_cell.angle_gamma   90.00
#
_symmetry.space_group_name_H-M   'P 1'
#
loop_
_entity.id
_entity.type
_entity.pdbx_description
1 polymer ?
#
loop_
_entity_poly.entity_id
_entity_poly.type
_entity_poly.pdbx_seq_one_letter_code
_entity_poly.pdbx_strand_id
1 'polypeptide(L)' 'DKAQKYLDVAGVMLVAIDVEGRVGLVNKKGCEILGYEEEEIIGKKWFDNFLPERA' A
#
# COMPACT_ATOMS: atom_id res chain seq x y z
N ASP A 1 -0.28 8.22 -15.47
CA ASP A 1 -1.75 8.24 -15.39
C ASP A 1 -2.27 9.40 -14.56
N LYS A 2 -3.38 10.04 -14.95
CA LYS A 2 -3.98 11.16 -14.19
C LYS A 2 -4.56 10.66 -12.85
N ALA A 3 -5.10 9.44 -12.83
CA ALA A 3 -5.64 8.79 -11.65
C ALA A 3 -4.56 8.58 -10.56
N GLN A 4 -3.38 8.08 -10.94
CA GLN A 4 -2.26 7.87 -10.00
C GLN A 4 -1.88 9.16 -9.26
N LYS A 5 -1.79 10.28 -10.00
CA LYS A 5 -1.49 11.59 -9.40
C LYS A 5 -2.52 12.04 -8.36
N TYR A 6 -3.80 11.69 -8.54
CA TYR A 6 -4.81 12.02 -7.53
C TYR A 6 -4.65 11.19 -6.25
N LEU A 7 -4.27 9.91 -6.39
CA LEU A 7 -4.00 9.04 -5.24
C LEU A 7 -2.75 9.51 -4.48
N ASP A 8 -1.72 9.97 -5.19
CA ASP A 8 -0.48 10.44 -4.57
C ASP A 8 -0.61 11.79 -3.85
N VAL A 9 -1.59 12.61 -4.22
CA VAL A 9 -1.87 13.89 -3.54
C VAL A 9 -2.62 13.68 -2.22
N ALA A 10 -3.28 12.53 -2.04
CA ALA A 10 -3.99 12.25 -0.81
C ALA A 10 -3.00 12.16 0.38
N GLY A 11 -3.23 12.97 1.41
CA GLY A 11 -2.43 12.96 2.65
C GLY A 11 -2.67 11.75 3.56
N VAL A 12 -3.36 10.72 3.05
CA VAL A 12 -3.66 9.47 3.74
C VAL A 12 -3.05 8.31 2.96
N MET A 13 -2.70 7.24 3.66
CA MET A 13 -2.34 5.98 3.01
C MET A 13 -3.54 5.41 2.26
N LEU A 14 -3.33 5.08 0.98
CA LEU A 14 -4.29 4.34 0.17
C LEU A 14 -3.63 3.06 -0.32
N VAL A 15 -4.31 1.94 -0.10
CA VAL A 15 -3.86 0.60 -0.51
C VAL A 15 -5.04 -0.15 -1.10
N ALA A 16 -4.83 -0.77 -2.26
CA ALA A 16 -5.76 -1.71 -2.85
C ALA A 16 -5.19 -3.13 -2.76
N ILE A 17 -5.99 -4.07 -2.28
CA ILE A 17 -5.64 -5.49 -2.19
C ILE A 17 -6.60 -6.32 -3.03
N ASP A 18 -6.10 -7.43 -3.57
CA ASP A 18 -6.93 -8.42 -4.26
C ASP A 18 -7.66 -9.37 -3.28
N VAL A 19 -8.39 -10.33 -3.83
CA VAL A 19 -9.16 -11.32 -3.06
C VAL A 19 -8.29 -12.31 -2.28
N GLU A 20 -7.01 -12.45 -2.63
CA GLU A 20 -6.03 -13.23 -1.87
C GLU A 20 -5.31 -12.38 -0.82
N GLY A 21 -5.64 -11.09 -0.73
CA GLY A 21 -5.03 -10.12 0.17
C GLY A 21 -3.67 -9.62 -0.31
N ARG A 22 -3.33 -9.76 -1.59
CA ARG A 22 -2.08 -9.23 -2.15
C ARG A 22 -2.24 -7.78 -2.56
N VAL A 23 -1.20 -6.98 -2.32
CA VAL A 23 -1.24 -5.55 -2.68
C VAL A 23 -1.15 -5.38 -4.20
N GLY A 24 -2.14 -4.73 -4.78
CA GLY A 24 -2.14 -4.34 -6.21
C GLY A 24 -1.82 -2.87 -6.43
N LEU A 25 -1.99 -2.02 -5.42
CA LEU A 25 -1.65 -0.60 -5.47
C LEU A 25 -1.34 -0.09 -4.07
N VAL A 26 -0.32 0.78 -3.98
CA VAL A 26 -0.07 1.64 -2.83
C VAL A 26 0.26 3.04 -3.35
N ASN A 27 -0.26 4.09 -2.71
CA ASN A 27 0.11 5.45 -3.08
C ASN A 27 1.44 5.88 -2.42
N LYS A 28 2.03 6.99 -2.89
CA LYS A 28 3.26 7.54 -2.30
C LYS A 28 3.18 7.68 -0.78
N LYS A 29 2.03 8.13 -0.25
CA LYS A 29 1.87 8.31 1.19
C LYS A 29 1.92 6.99 1.97
N GLY A 30 1.46 5.89 1.36
CA GLY A 30 1.57 4.55 1.92
C GLY A 30 3.02 4.09 2.04
N CYS A 31 3.81 4.27 0.99
CA CYS A 31 5.25 3.98 1.00
C CYS A 31 5.98 4.79 2.10
N GLU A 32 5.68 6.10 2.21
CA GLU A 32 6.26 6.95 3.26
C GLU A 32 5.93 6.48 4.69
N ILE A 33 4.69 6.05 4.93
CA ILE A 33 4.25 5.63 6.27
C ILE A 33 4.81 4.25 6.63
N LEU A 34 4.83 3.32 5.68
CA LEU A 34 5.35 1.96 5.91
C LEU A 34 6.88 1.91 5.91
N GLY A 35 7.54 2.86 5.24
CA GLY A 35 9.00 2.92 5.14
C GLY A 35 9.60 1.96 4.13
N TYR A 36 8.83 1.54 3.13
CA TYR A 36 9.27 0.64 2.04
C TYR A 36 9.08 1.31 0.69
N GLU A 37 9.86 0.87 -0.30
CA GLU A 37 9.62 1.21 -1.69
C GLU A 37 8.38 0.47 -2.24
N GLU A 38 7.76 1.00 -3.29
CA GLU A 38 6.53 0.43 -3.86
C GLU A 38 6.74 -1.02 -4.30
N GLU A 39 7.89 -1.33 -4.93
CA GLU A 39 8.22 -2.66 -5.45
C GLU A 39 8.39 -3.72 -4.34
N GLU A 40 8.67 -3.29 -3.11
CA GLU A 40 8.75 -4.17 -1.95
C GLU A 40 7.37 -4.52 -1.39
N ILE A 41 6.36 -3.69 -1.68
CA ILE A 41 4.98 -3.81 -1.20
C ILE A 41 4.11 -4.57 -2.20
N ILE A 42 4.21 -4.24 -3.50
CA ILE A 42 3.35 -4.81 -4.54
C ILE A 42 3.48 -6.35 -4.59
N GLY A 43 2.34 -7.04 -4.65
CA GLY A 43 2.24 -8.50 -4.68
C GLY A 43 2.40 -9.22 -3.34
N LYS A 44 2.83 -8.53 -2.27
CA LYS A 44 2.93 -9.09 -0.93
C LYS A 44 1.56 -9.26 -0.28
N LYS A 45 1.41 -10.25 0.59
CA LYS A 45 0.20 -10.44 1.39
C LYS A 45 0.12 -9.38 2.48
N TRP A 46 -0.92 -8.55 2.44
CA TRP A 46 -1.05 -7.38 3.30
C TRP A 46 -1.06 -7.72 4.79
N PHE A 47 -1.94 -8.66 5.17
CA PHE A 47 -2.18 -9.04 6.56
C PHE A 47 -0.99 -9.77 7.22
N ASP A 48 -0.09 -10.32 6.42
CA ASP A 48 1.07 -11.07 6.91
C ASP A 48 2.31 -10.19 7.09
N ASN A 49 2.38 -9.04 6.41
CA ASN A 49 3.62 -8.25 6.28
C ASN A 49 3.53 -6.84 6.87
N PHE A 50 2.36 -6.19 6.85
CA PHE A 50 2.25 -4.75 7.12
C PHE A 50 1.33 -4.38 8.27
N LEU A 51 0.78 -5.37 8.98
CA LEU A 51 -0.02 -5.15 10.17
C LEU A 51 0.73 -5.66 11.40
N PRO A 52 0.64 -4.96 12.55
CA PRO A 52 1.19 -5.47 13.80
C PRO A 52 0.46 -6.75 14.23
N GLU A 53 1.15 -7.58 15.02
CA GLU A 53 0.51 -8.70 15.70
C GLU A 53 -0.68 -8.19 16.54
N ARG A 54 -1.80 -8.92 16.48
CA ARG A 54 -2.96 -8.58 17.30
C ARG A 54 -2.61 -8.81 18.77
N ALA A 55 -2.86 -7.80 19.60
CA ALA A 55 -2.84 -7.94 21.07
C ALA A 55 -3.98 -8.84 21.56
#